data_AF-A0A956GRP4-F1
#
_entry.id   AF-A0A956GRP4-F1
#
_cell.length_a   1.000
_cell.length_b   1.000
_cell.length_c   1.000
_cell.angle_alpha   90.00
_cell.angle_beta   90.00
_cell.angle_gamma   90.00
#
_symmetry.space_group_name_H-M   'P 1'
#
loop_
_entity.id
_entity.type
_entity.pdbx_description
1 polymer ?
#
loop_
_entity_poly.entity_id
_entity_poly.type
_entity_poly.pdbx_seq_one_letter_code
_entity_poly.pdbx_strand_id
1 'polypeptide(L)'
;GNAWARRALGWGMRITMVTILWAAAVALAPACKSNERAPASSATAAPSPSKPAPRAAPEPGAATATLSDARIAAIVVAANQVDVDAGKLAAGQTRNAEVKRFAEQMVTDHSAVNQAAVELVTKLEVAPEESDVSRGLVSSGAETRARLASLEGEAFDRAYVDNEVAYHQAVIGVLDAQLIPSATDEELKQLLVAVRPALVAHLQHAQHLQASLAVGPAGK
;
A
#
# COMPACT_ATOMS: atom_id res chain seq x y z
N GLY A 1 -10.76 25.93 -5.01
CA GLY A 1 -11.83 25.98 -4.00
C GLY A 1 -12.42 24.60 -3.85
N ASN A 2 -11.92 23.85 -2.88
CA ASN A 2 -11.75 22.39 -2.99
C ASN A 2 -13.05 21.66 -2.64
N ALA A 3 -13.87 21.36 -3.65
CA ALA A 3 -15.11 20.60 -3.51
C ALA A 3 -14.89 19.15 -3.02
N TRP A 4 -13.69 18.61 -3.20
CA TRP A 4 -13.31 17.26 -2.76
C TRP A 4 -13.19 17.13 -1.24
N ALA A 5 -12.55 18.09 -0.57
CA ALA A 5 -12.41 18.09 0.90
C ALA A 5 -13.78 18.16 1.58
N ARG A 6 -14.72 18.94 1.00
CA ARG A 6 -16.10 19.05 1.51
C ARG A 6 -16.91 17.77 1.33
N ARG A 7 -16.57 16.91 0.36
CA ARG A 7 -17.20 15.60 0.17
C ARG A 7 -16.64 14.55 1.14
N ALA A 8 -15.33 14.55 1.40
CA ALA A 8 -14.70 13.70 2.41
C ALA A 8 -15.16 14.02 3.85
N LEU A 9 -15.49 15.29 4.14
CA LEU A 9 -16.04 15.74 5.42
C LEU A 9 -17.58 15.59 5.54
N GLY A 10 -18.27 15.17 4.48
CA GLY A 10 -19.74 15.18 4.41
C GLY A 10 -20.45 13.90 4.88
N TRP A 11 -19.72 12.81 5.14
CA TRP A 11 -20.29 11.53 5.59
C TRP A 11 -20.20 11.41 7.11
N GLY A 12 -20.77 12.39 7.81
CA GLY A 12 -21.11 12.27 9.23
C GLY A 12 -22.31 11.33 9.40
N MET A 13 -22.11 10.03 9.16
CA MET A 13 -23.10 9.01 9.49
C MET A 13 -23.12 8.89 11.02
N ARG A 14 -24.29 9.17 11.58
CA ARG A 14 -24.61 9.04 13.02
C ARG A 14 -24.24 7.64 13.50
N ILE A 15 -23.12 7.51 14.21
CA ILE A 15 -22.72 6.28 14.91
C ILE A 15 -23.62 6.17 16.14
N THR A 16 -24.71 5.42 16.02
CA THR A 16 -25.41 4.91 17.20
C THR A 16 -24.53 3.83 17.82
N MET A 17 -24.00 4.12 19.01
CA MET A 17 -23.22 3.17 19.82
C MET A 17 -24.03 1.88 20.02
N VAL A 18 -23.55 0.77 19.45
CA VAL A 18 -23.93 -0.57 19.88
C VAL A 18 -22.68 -1.20 20.49
N THR A 19 -22.60 -1.18 21.81
CA THR A 19 -21.58 -1.89 22.57
C THR A 19 -21.84 -3.39 22.50
N ILE A 20 -21.04 -4.11 21.73
CA ILE A 20 -21.01 -5.57 21.77
C ILE A 20 -19.71 -5.99 22.49
N LEU A 21 -19.89 -6.40 23.74
CA LEU A 21 -18.89 -7.13 24.53
C LEU A 21 -18.67 -8.50 23.91
N TRP A 22 -17.45 -8.81 23.49
CA TRP A 22 -16.97 -10.18 23.35
C TRP A 22 -15.76 -10.40 24.25
N ALA A 23 -16.00 -11.16 25.31
CA ALA A 23 -14.97 -11.80 26.10
C ALA A 23 -14.70 -13.18 25.48
N ALA A 24 -13.44 -13.46 25.16
CA ALA A 24 -12.95 -14.84 25.05
C ALA A 24 -11.45 -14.84 25.33
N ALA A 25 -11.11 -15.44 26.49
CA ALA A 25 -9.79 -15.89 26.86
C ALA A 25 -9.41 -17.17 26.09
N VAL A 26 -8.15 -17.61 26.28
CA VAL A 26 -7.50 -18.90 25.91
C VAL A 26 -6.40 -18.68 24.87
N ALA A 27 -5.18 -19.21 24.96
CA ALA A 27 -4.32 -19.68 26.04
C ALA A 27 -2.90 -19.77 25.42
N LEU A 28 -1.87 -19.62 26.26
CA LEU A 28 -0.46 -19.70 25.90
C LEU A 28 0.01 -21.17 25.79
N ALA A 29 0.83 -21.51 24.78
CA ALA A 29 1.80 -22.63 24.82
C ALA A 29 2.80 -22.58 23.64
N PRO A 30 4.00 -23.20 23.76
CA PRO A 30 5.25 -22.60 23.30
C PRO A 30 5.87 -23.23 22.05
N ALA A 31 6.91 -22.52 21.56
CA ALA A 31 7.82 -22.87 20.48
C ALA A 31 8.56 -24.20 20.69
N CYS A 32 8.71 -24.97 19.61
CA CYS A 32 9.80 -25.93 19.44
C CYS A 32 10.61 -25.58 18.19
N LYS A 33 11.90 -25.35 18.43
CA LYS A 33 12.94 -25.02 17.48
C LYS A 33 13.74 -26.30 17.23
N SER A 34 13.80 -26.79 16.00
CA SER A 34 14.73 -27.85 15.60
C SER A 34 15.66 -27.32 14.53
N ASN A 35 16.89 -27.10 14.98
CA ASN A 35 18.09 -26.79 14.22
C ASN A 35 18.70 -28.11 13.76
N GLU A 36 18.73 -28.37 12.45
CA GLU A 36 19.46 -29.51 11.88
C GLU A 36 20.60 -29.01 10.99
N ARG A 37 21.78 -29.58 11.23
CA ARG A 37 23.07 -29.21 10.68
C ARG A 37 23.33 -29.97 9.38
N ALA A 38 24.05 -29.32 8.47
CA ALA A 38 24.53 -29.82 7.18
C ALA A 38 25.32 -31.16 7.25
N PRO A 39 25.62 -31.73 6.07
CA PRO A 39 27.03 -32.00 5.77
C PRO A 39 27.50 -31.46 4.42
N ALA A 40 28.82 -31.48 4.27
CA ALA A 40 29.64 -30.67 3.40
C ALA A 40 30.10 -31.35 2.09
N SER A 41 30.89 -30.57 1.34
CA SER A 41 31.92 -30.91 0.34
C SER A 41 31.47 -30.70 -1.12
N SER A 42 32.10 -29.80 -1.88
CA SER A 42 33.47 -30.01 -2.37
C SER A 42 34.20 -28.70 -2.69
N ALA A 43 35.48 -28.67 -2.32
CA ALA A 43 36.44 -27.63 -2.69
C ALA A 43 36.99 -27.85 -4.10
N THR A 44 37.38 -26.78 -4.81
CA THR A 44 38.60 -26.70 -5.64
C THR A 44 38.92 -25.24 -6.01
N ALA A 45 40.22 -24.93 -5.90
CA ALA A 45 41.02 -23.87 -6.54
C ALA A 45 40.91 -22.40 -6.08
N ALA A 46 41.96 -21.95 -5.40
CA ALA A 46 42.39 -20.56 -5.26
C ALA A 46 43.20 -20.09 -6.48
N PRO A 47 43.31 -18.76 -6.68
CA PRO A 47 44.64 -18.18 -6.80
C PRO A 47 44.88 -16.94 -5.92
N SER A 48 46.13 -16.88 -5.44
CA SER A 48 47.01 -15.82 -4.88
C SER A 48 46.52 -14.45 -4.35
N PRO A 49 47.21 -13.89 -3.34
CA PRO A 49 46.81 -12.69 -2.61
C PRO A 49 47.25 -11.39 -3.30
N SER A 50 46.30 -10.52 -3.60
CA SER A 50 46.56 -9.10 -3.90
C SER A 50 46.36 -8.27 -2.64
N LYS A 51 47.31 -7.35 -2.38
CA LYS A 51 47.38 -6.39 -1.25
C LYS A 51 46.01 -5.91 -0.72
N PRO A 52 45.81 -5.82 0.61
CA PRO A 52 44.65 -5.13 1.14
C PRO A 52 44.78 -3.63 0.84
N ALA A 53 43.83 -3.08 0.10
CA ALA A 53 43.60 -1.64 0.05
C ALA A 53 43.23 -1.15 1.47
N PRO A 54 43.63 0.07 1.87
CA PRO A 54 43.27 0.59 3.18
C PRO A 54 41.74 0.61 3.30
N ARG A 55 41.25 -0.08 4.33
CA ARG A 55 39.85 -0.05 4.75
C ARG A 55 39.48 1.42 4.97
N ALA A 56 38.60 1.94 4.11
CA ALA A 56 37.98 3.23 4.34
C ALA A 56 37.41 3.24 5.76
N ALA A 57 37.71 4.29 6.50
CA ALA A 57 37.12 4.53 7.81
C ALA A 57 35.58 4.49 7.66
N PRO A 58 34.84 4.02 8.67
CA PRO A 58 33.40 4.16 8.66
C PRO A 58 33.07 5.66 8.57
N GLU A 59 32.47 6.06 7.45
CA GLU A 59 31.90 7.39 7.28
C GLU A 59 30.96 7.68 8.46
N PRO A 60 31.09 8.86 9.10
CA PRO A 60 30.26 9.20 10.24
C PRO A 60 28.82 9.44 9.79
N GLY A 61 27.92 8.55 10.22
CA GLY A 61 26.49 8.77 10.20
C GLY A 61 25.85 8.63 8.83
N ALA A 62 25.33 7.44 8.55
CA ALA A 62 24.06 7.37 7.84
C ALA A 62 23.02 8.08 8.72
N ALA A 63 22.95 9.41 8.61
CA ALA A 63 21.73 10.13 8.90
C ALA A 63 20.66 9.36 8.12
N THR A 64 19.66 8.84 8.82
CA THR A 64 18.43 8.36 8.19
C THR A 64 18.00 9.48 7.25
N ALA A 65 18.26 9.30 5.95
CA ALA A 65 18.01 10.34 4.97
C ALA A 65 16.51 10.59 5.02
N THR A 66 16.13 11.72 5.63
CA THR A 66 14.74 12.17 5.69
C THR A 66 14.21 12.19 4.26
N LEU A 67 13.07 11.53 4.03
CA LEU A 67 12.42 11.51 2.71
C LEU A 67 12.17 12.96 2.28
N SER A 68 12.70 13.36 1.12
CA SER A 68 12.44 14.68 0.56
C SER A 68 11.00 14.79 0.07
N ASP A 69 10.43 15.99 0.05
CA ASP A 69 9.09 16.22 -0.49
C ASP A 69 8.93 15.72 -1.94
N ALA A 70 9.98 15.85 -2.75
CA ALA A 70 10.03 15.31 -4.12
C ALA A 70 9.87 13.78 -4.17
N ARG A 71 10.55 13.07 -3.27
CA ARG A 71 10.45 11.60 -3.16
C ARG A 71 9.11 11.18 -2.55
N ILE A 72 8.61 11.92 -1.57
CA ILE A 72 7.28 11.70 -0.99
C ILE A 72 6.21 11.80 -2.08
N ALA A 73 6.25 12.86 -2.89
CA ALA A 73 5.29 13.02 -3.98
C ALA A 73 5.39 11.91 -5.02
N ALA A 74 6.61 11.50 -5.41
CA ALA A 74 6.81 10.36 -6.32
C ALA A 74 6.23 9.05 -5.75
N ILE A 75 6.44 8.78 -4.46
CA ILE A 75 5.88 7.60 -3.77
C ILE A 75 4.34 7.66 -3.77
N VAL A 76 3.75 8.81 -3.44
CA VAL A 76 2.29 8.98 -3.43
C VAL A 76 1.70 8.74 -4.82
N VAL A 77 2.28 9.35 -5.86
CA VAL A 77 1.79 9.19 -7.23
C VAL A 77 1.90 7.73 -7.69
N ALA A 78 3.04 7.09 -7.42
CA ALA A 78 3.24 5.68 -7.73
C ALA A 78 2.23 4.78 -6.99
N ALA A 79 2.04 4.99 -5.70
CA ALA A 79 1.13 4.17 -4.88
C ALA A 79 -0.33 4.27 -5.36
N ASN A 80 -0.81 5.47 -5.66
CA ASN A 80 -2.16 5.67 -6.18
C ASN A 80 -2.30 5.10 -7.60
N GLN A 81 -1.26 5.17 -8.44
CA GLN A 81 -1.33 4.61 -9.79
C GLN A 81 -1.45 3.08 -9.75
N VAL A 82 -0.82 2.42 -8.77
CA VAL A 82 -0.99 0.97 -8.54
C VAL A 82 -2.46 0.63 -8.27
N ASP A 83 -3.14 1.35 -7.38
CA ASP A 83 -4.58 1.14 -7.09
C ASP A 83 -5.47 1.45 -8.30
N VAL A 84 -5.18 2.52 -9.04
CA VAL A 84 -5.91 2.87 -10.27
C VAL A 84 -5.81 1.75 -11.29
N ASP A 85 -4.63 1.18 -11.48
CA ASP A 85 -4.44 0.11 -12.46
C ASP A 85 -5.09 -1.21 -12.01
N ALA A 86 -5.01 -1.54 -10.72
CA ALA A 86 -5.67 -2.71 -10.14
C ALA A 86 -7.20 -2.57 -10.22
N GLY A 87 -7.74 -1.41 -9.89
CA GLY A 87 -9.17 -1.10 -10.00
C GLY A 87 -9.67 -1.15 -11.45
N LYS A 88 -8.90 -0.66 -12.42
CA LYS A 88 -9.25 -0.78 -13.86
C LYS A 88 -9.33 -2.24 -14.30
N LEU A 89 -8.38 -3.07 -13.89
CA LEU A 89 -8.41 -4.51 -14.17
C LEU A 89 -9.66 -5.14 -13.56
N ALA A 90 -9.93 -4.87 -12.28
CA ALA A 90 -11.09 -5.41 -11.57
C ALA A 90 -12.42 -4.99 -12.19
N ALA A 91 -12.61 -3.72 -12.50
CA ALA A 91 -13.84 -3.23 -13.12
C ALA A 91 -14.10 -3.85 -14.51
N GLY A 92 -13.04 -4.24 -15.23
CA GLY A 92 -13.12 -4.88 -16.54
C GLY A 92 -13.32 -6.40 -16.52
N GLN A 93 -12.92 -7.07 -15.42
CA GLN A 93 -12.85 -8.53 -15.35
C GLN A 93 -13.92 -9.16 -14.44
N THR A 94 -14.31 -8.48 -13.35
CA THR A 94 -15.29 -9.03 -12.41
C THR A 94 -16.71 -9.07 -13.02
N ARG A 95 -17.49 -10.07 -12.62
CA ARG A 95 -18.94 -10.13 -12.85
C ARG A 95 -19.75 -9.83 -11.58
N ASN A 96 -19.08 -9.65 -10.44
CA ASN A 96 -19.71 -9.32 -9.17
C ASN A 96 -19.97 -7.80 -9.09
N ALA A 97 -21.24 -7.42 -8.91
CA ALA A 97 -21.65 -6.02 -8.92
C ALA A 97 -21.03 -5.19 -7.79
N GLU A 98 -20.84 -5.76 -6.60
CA GLU A 98 -20.24 -5.04 -5.46
C GLU A 98 -18.74 -4.87 -5.66
N VAL A 99 -18.04 -5.90 -6.18
CA VAL A 99 -16.61 -5.81 -6.53
C VAL A 99 -16.40 -4.78 -7.63
N LYS A 100 -17.27 -4.76 -8.65
CA LYS A 100 -17.21 -3.77 -9.72
C LYS A 100 -17.41 -2.34 -9.20
N ARG A 101 -18.43 -2.10 -8.38
CA ARG A 101 -18.69 -0.77 -7.80
C ARG A 101 -17.52 -0.30 -6.95
N PHE A 102 -16.95 -1.20 -6.14
CA PHE A 102 -15.77 -0.90 -5.35
C PHE A 102 -14.58 -0.52 -6.25
N ALA A 103 -14.26 -1.33 -7.26
CA ALA A 103 -13.17 -1.07 -8.19
C ALA A 103 -13.33 0.27 -8.96
N GLU A 104 -14.54 0.60 -9.41
CA GLU A 104 -14.83 1.88 -10.06
C GLU A 104 -14.64 3.08 -9.11
N GLN A 105 -14.99 2.91 -7.83
CA GLN A 105 -14.73 3.91 -6.80
C GLN A 105 -13.22 4.08 -6.57
N MET A 106 -12.45 2.98 -6.49
CA MET A 106 -10.99 3.03 -6.36
C MET A 106 -10.36 3.83 -7.50
N VAL A 107 -10.74 3.55 -8.76
CA VAL A 107 -10.24 4.27 -9.92
C VAL A 107 -10.55 5.77 -9.82
N THR A 108 -11.78 6.12 -9.44
CA THR A 108 -12.23 7.52 -9.37
C THR A 108 -11.47 8.30 -8.29
N ASP A 109 -11.47 7.77 -7.06
CA ASP A 109 -10.93 8.48 -5.90
C ASP A 109 -9.40 8.62 -5.99
N HIS A 110 -8.69 7.54 -6.36
CA HIS A 110 -7.23 7.58 -6.49
C HIS A 110 -6.74 8.40 -7.69
N SER A 111 -7.48 8.40 -8.82
CA SER A 111 -7.13 9.27 -9.95
C SER A 111 -7.25 10.75 -9.58
N ALA A 112 -8.24 11.12 -8.77
CA ALA A 112 -8.41 12.48 -8.27
C ALA A 112 -7.27 12.89 -7.32
N VAL A 113 -6.79 11.98 -6.46
CA VAL A 113 -5.63 12.22 -5.61
C VAL A 113 -4.36 12.42 -6.45
N ASN A 114 -4.15 11.59 -7.48
CA ASN A 114 -3.01 11.75 -8.40
C ASN A 114 -3.04 13.10 -9.10
N GLN A 115 -4.21 13.54 -9.57
CA GLN A 115 -4.34 14.85 -10.18
C GLN A 115 -3.97 15.97 -9.18
N ALA A 116 -4.49 15.92 -7.95
CA ALA A 116 -4.17 16.91 -6.92
C ALA A 116 -2.67 16.91 -6.54
N ALA A 117 -2.05 15.74 -6.46
CA ALA A 117 -0.61 15.61 -6.21
C ALA A 117 0.23 16.22 -7.35
N VAL A 118 -0.12 15.93 -8.61
CA VAL A 118 0.55 16.49 -9.79
C VAL A 118 0.40 18.02 -9.86
N GLU A 119 -0.81 18.53 -9.62
CA GLU A 119 -1.06 19.97 -9.57
C GLU A 119 -0.22 20.66 -8.49
N LEU A 120 -0.11 20.03 -7.31
CA LEU A 120 0.68 20.56 -6.21
C LEU A 120 2.17 20.58 -6.53
N VAL A 121 2.76 19.47 -6.98
CA VAL A 121 4.20 19.44 -7.29
C VAL A 121 4.56 20.38 -8.44
N THR A 122 3.66 20.55 -9.41
CA THR A 122 3.82 21.53 -10.48
C THR A 122 3.84 22.96 -9.94
N LYS A 123 2.91 23.29 -9.03
CA LYS A 123 2.84 24.60 -8.37
C LYS A 123 4.10 24.88 -7.53
N LEU A 124 4.63 23.86 -6.87
CA LEU A 124 5.81 23.98 -6.00
C LEU A 124 7.13 23.91 -6.79
N GLU A 125 7.09 23.73 -8.12
CA GLU A 125 8.26 23.49 -8.97
C GLU A 125 9.13 22.32 -8.49
N VAL A 126 8.49 21.34 -7.84
CA VAL A 126 9.12 20.12 -7.34
C VAL A 126 9.01 19.06 -8.42
N ALA A 127 10.12 18.72 -9.06
CA ALA A 127 10.16 17.57 -9.95
C ALA A 127 10.05 16.28 -9.12
N PRO A 128 9.13 15.35 -9.43
CA PRO A 128 9.11 14.04 -8.80
C PRO A 128 10.48 13.37 -8.94
N GLU A 129 11.03 12.90 -7.82
CA GLU A 129 12.31 12.21 -7.78
C GLU A 129 12.06 10.72 -7.54
N GLU A 130 12.32 9.91 -8.57
CA GLU A 130 12.20 8.46 -8.47
C GLU A 130 13.16 7.89 -7.41
N SER A 131 12.62 7.05 -6.54
CA SER A 131 13.35 6.35 -5.48
C SER A 131 13.29 4.83 -5.68
N ASP A 132 14.10 4.09 -4.94
CA ASP A 132 13.96 2.63 -4.90
C ASP A 132 12.57 2.21 -4.40
N VAL A 133 11.95 3.02 -3.54
CA VAL A 133 10.59 2.80 -3.02
C VAL A 133 9.55 2.98 -4.12
N SER A 134 9.59 4.08 -4.88
CA SER A 134 8.62 4.30 -5.97
C SER A 134 8.76 3.24 -7.07
N ARG A 135 9.99 2.89 -7.45
CA ARG A 135 10.26 1.80 -8.40
C ARG A 135 9.76 0.44 -7.88
N GLY A 136 9.99 0.16 -6.60
CA GLY A 136 9.53 -1.06 -5.95
C GLY A 136 8.00 -1.19 -5.96
N LEU A 137 7.28 -0.10 -5.66
CA LEU A 137 5.83 -0.04 -5.73
C LEU A 137 5.31 -0.34 -7.14
N VAL A 138 5.89 0.30 -8.16
CA VAL A 138 5.49 0.08 -9.56
C VAL A 138 5.73 -1.38 -9.99
N SER A 139 6.89 -1.96 -9.64
CA SER A 139 7.20 -3.35 -9.97
C SER A 139 6.24 -4.33 -9.27
N SER A 140 6.07 -4.17 -7.95
CA SER A 140 5.15 -5.02 -7.17
C SER A 140 3.70 -4.89 -7.65
N GLY A 141 3.26 -3.67 -7.98
CA GLY A 141 1.94 -3.45 -8.56
C GLY A 141 1.76 -4.16 -9.90
N ALA A 142 2.77 -4.13 -10.78
CA ALA A 142 2.74 -4.84 -12.05
C ALA A 142 2.67 -6.37 -11.87
N GLU A 143 3.45 -6.93 -10.94
CA GLU A 143 3.42 -8.35 -10.58
C GLU A 143 2.06 -8.77 -10.02
N THR A 144 1.50 -7.99 -9.10
CA THR A 144 0.16 -8.21 -8.56
C THR A 144 -0.88 -8.21 -9.67
N ARG A 145 -0.86 -7.24 -10.59
CA ARG A 145 -1.81 -7.22 -11.71
C ARG A 145 -1.65 -8.40 -12.64
N ALA A 146 -0.41 -8.82 -12.94
CA ALA A 146 -0.19 -10.01 -13.76
C ALA A 146 -0.76 -11.27 -13.10
N ARG A 147 -0.57 -11.41 -11.78
CA ARG A 147 -1.19 -12.49 -10.99
C ARG A 147 -2.71 -12.42 -11.03
N LEU A 148 -3.30 -11.24 -10.76
CA LEU A 148 -4.76 -11.06 -10.80
C LEU A 148 -5.34 -11.39 -12.17
N ALA A 149 -4.72 -10.92 -13.26
CA ALA A 149 -5.18 -11.16 -14.62
C ALA A 149 -5.22 -12.66 -14.99
N SER A 150 -4.45 -13.51 -14.31
CA SER A 150 -4.47 -14.96 -14.51
C SER A 150 -5.62 -15.70 -13.80
N LEU A 151 -6.38 -15.01 -12.96
CA LEU A 151 -7.49 -15.57 -12.18
C LEU A 151 -8.83 -15.20 -12.82
N GLU A 152 -9.87 -15.97 -12.55
CA GLU A 152 -11.21 -15.69 -13.08
C GLU A 152 -12.30 -15.92 -12.03
N GLY A 153 -13.48 -15.35 -12.27
CA GLY A 153 -14.66 -15.52 -11.44
C GLY A 153 -14.40 -15.19 -9.97
N GLU A 154 -14.90 -16.03 -9.06
CA GLU A 154 -14.75 -15.78 -7.63
C GLU A 154 -13.29 -15.80 -7.14
N ALA A 155 -12.41 -16.55 -7.82
CA ALA A 155 -11.00 -16.58 -7.45
C ALA A 155 -10.34 -15.22 -7.75
N PHE A 156 -10.70 -14.59 -8.86
CA PHE A 156 -10.32 -13.21 -9.16
C PHE A 156 -10.85 -12.24 -8.11
N ASP A 157 -12.16 -12.30 -7.83
CA ASP A 157 -12.82 -11.37 -6.91
C ASP A 157 -12.19 -11.41 -5.50
N ARG A 158 -11.97 -12.62 -4.95
CA ARG A 158 -11.29 -12.78 -3.66
C ARG A 158 -9.86 -12.26 -3.71
N ALA A 159 -9.09 -12.63 -4.73
CA ALA A 159 -7.69 -12.23 -4.82
C ALA A 159 -7.49 -10.72 -4.98
N TYR A 160 -8.41 -10.04 -5.69
CA TYR A 160 -8.42 -8.58 -5.81
C TYR A 160 -8.75 -7.94 -4.46
N VAL A 161 -9.84 -8.35 -3.80
CA VAL A 161 -10.25 -7.75 -2.53
C VAL A 161 -9.22 -8.01 -1.42
N ASP A 162 -8.64 -9.20 -1.35
CA ASP A 162 -7.55 -9.53 -0.43
C ASP A 162 -6.32 -8.63 -0.66
N ASN A 163 -6.00 -8.34 -1.92
CA ASN A 163 -4.94 -7.40 -2.27
C ASN A 163 -5.27 -5.99 -1.76
N GLU A 164 -6.46 -5.48 -2.03
CA GLU A 164 -6.86 -4.13 -1.62
C GLU A 164 -6.81 -3.96 -0.11
N VAL A 165 -7.23 -4.96 0.67
CA VAL A 165 -7.10 -4.95 2.14
C VAL A 165 -5.63 -4.84 2.56
N ALA A 166 -4.77 -5.72 2.06
CA ALA A 166 -3.37 -5.75 2.43
C ALA A 166 -2.62 -4.47 2.00
N TYR A 167 -2.92 -4.00 0.79
CA TYR A 167 -2.29 -2.83 0.20
C TYR A 167 -2.66 -1.56 0.96
N HIS A 168 -3.94 -1.34 1.26
CA HIS A 168 -4.38 -0.17 2.02
C HIS A 168 -3.83 -0.16 3.44
N GLN A 169 -3.74 -1.32 4.11
CA GLN A 169 -3.07 -1.42 5.42
C GLN A 169 -1.61 -0.98 5.35
N ALA A 170 -0.87 -1.45 4.34
CA ALA A 170 0.53 -1.08 4.15
C ALA A 170 0.69 0.41 3.83
N VAL A 171 -0.10 0.96 2.90
CA VAL A 171 -0.05 2.36 2.50
C VAL A 171 -0.41 3.29 3.66
N ILE A 172 -1.46 2.99 4.44
CA ILE A 172 -1.82 3.76 5.64
C ILE A 172 -0.66 3.73 6.65
N GLY A 173 -0.06 2.56 6.87
CA GLY A 173 1.09 2.43 7.77
C GLY A 173 2.28 3.31 7.34
N VAL A 174 2.62 3.30 6.05
CA VAL A 174 3.70 4.13 5.48
C VAL A 174 3.35 5.62 5.53
N LEU A 175 2.10 5.96 5.20
CA LEU A 175 1.60 7.34 5.25
C LEU A 175 1.77 7.93 6.66
N ASP A 176 1.34 7.20 7.68
CA ASP A 176 1.35 7.66 9.07
C ASP A 176 2.76 7.67 9.67
N ALA A 177 3.55 6.63 9.41
CA ALA A 177 4.84 6.46 10.06
C ALA A 177 5.99 7.20 9.36
N GLN A 178 5.87 7.44 8.05
CA GLN A 178 6.99 7.94 7.25
C GLN A 178 6.63 9.20 6.45
N LEU A 179 5.54 9.19 5.67
CA LEU A 179 5.28 10.28 4.72
C LEU A 179 4.83 11.57 5.43
N ILE A 180 3.80 11.49 6.28
CA ILE A 180 3.31 12.67 7.04
C ILE A 180 4.39 13.26 7.97
N PRO A 181 5.17 12.44 8.71
CA PRO A 181 6.23 12.99 9.56
C PRO A 181 7.43 13.57 8.80
N SER A 182 7.71 13.06 7.59
CA SER A 182 8.87 13.51 6.80
C SER A 182 8.56 14.69 5.87
N ALA A 183 7.28 14.94 5.56
CA ALA A 183 6.88 16.05 4.70
C ALA A 183 7.24 17.40 5.34
N THR A 184 8.03 18.19 4.64
CA THR A 184 8.48 19.53 5.06
C THR A 184 7.66 20.65 4.45
N ASP A 185 7.13 20.46 3.24
CA ASP A 185 6.18 21.37 2.63
C ASP A 185 4.79 21.23 3.28
N GLU A 186 4.25 22.35 3.76
CA GLU A 186 2.99 22.37 4.50
C GLU A 186 1.78 22.03 3.61
N GLU A 187 1.79 22.37 2.33
CA GLU A 187 0.69 22.01 1.42
C GLU A 187 0.71 20.51 1.10
N LEU A 188 1.90 19.93 0.89
CA LEU A 188 2.06 18.49 0.70
C LEU A 188 1.63 17.73 1.95
N LYS A 189 2.08 18.17 3.12
CA LYS A 189 1.67 17.58 4.39
C LYS A 189 0.16 17.63 4.61
N GLN A 190 -0.47 18.77 4.30
CA GLN A 190 -1.93 18.91 4.37
C GLN A 190 -2.65 17.97 3.40
N LEU A 191 -2.14 17.81 2.17
CA LEU A 191 -2.68 16.85 1.21
C LEU A 191 -2.62 15.42 1.79
N LEU A 192 -1.47 14.99 2.31
CA LEU A 192 -1.28 13.67 2.93
C LEU A 192 -2.24 13.41 4.10
N VAL A 193 -2.40 14.39 5.00
CA VAL A 193 -3.33 14.30 6.12
C VAL A 193 -4.79 14.23 5.63
N ALA A 194 -5.13 15.01 4.61
CA ALA A 194 -6.49 15.09 4.10
C ALA A 194 -6.95 13.86 3.30
N VAL A 195 -6.02 13.10 2.70
CA VAL A 195 -6.34 11.84 1.99
C VAL A 195 -6.48 10.64 2.94
N ARG A 196 -5.86 10.68 4.12
CA ARG A 196 -5.87 9.57 5.08
C ARG A 196 -7.27 9.02 5.41
N PRO A 197 -8.30 9.85 5.66
CA PRO A 197 -9.64 9.33 5.94
C PRO A 197 -10.24 8.52 4.77
N ALA A 198 -9.93 8.90 3.52
CA ALA A 198 -10.39 8.16 2.35
C ALA A 198 -9.74 6.76 2.28
N LEU A 199 -8.42 6.67 2.50
CA LEU A 199 -7.71 5.39 2.55
C LEU A 199 -8.29 4.45 3.62
N VAL A 200 -8.62 5.00 4.81
CA VAL A 200 -9.26 4.22 5.89
C VAL A 200 -10.65 3.74 5.47
N ALA A 201 -11.43 4.59 4.81
CA ALA A 201 -12.76 4.23 4.31
C ALA A 201 -12.68 3.13 3.22
N HIS A 202 -11.72 3.21 2.31
CA HIS A 202 -11.49 2.18 1.30
C HIS A 202 -11.06 0.86 1.93
N LEU A 203 -10.15 0.87 2.92
CA LEU A 203 -9.80 -0.33 3.67
C LEU A 203 -11.02 -0.99 4.33
N GLN A 204 -11.87 -0.20 4.99
CA GLN A 204 -13.08 -0.72 5.63
C GLN A 204 -14.06 -1.30 4.62
N HIS A 205 -14.23 -0.66 3.45
CA HIS A 205 -15.05 -1.18 2.37
C HIS A 205 -14.49 -2.50 1.83
N ALA A 206 -13.17 -2.58 1.60
CA ALA A 206 -12.50 -3.80 1.17
C ALA A 206 -12.68 -4.94 2.18
N GLN A 207 -12.53 -4.67 3.48
CA GLN A 207 -12.75 -5.66 4.55
C GLN A 207 -14.20 -6.14 4.60
N HIS A 208 -15.17 -5.24 4.43
CA HIS A 208 -16.58 -5.61 4.36
C HIS A 208 -16.86 -6.52 3.15
N LEU A 209 -16.32 -6.15 1.99
CA LEU A 209 -16.45 -6.92 0.76
C LEU A 209 -15.77 -8.29 0.92
N GLN A 210 -14.59 -8.36 1.53
CA GLN A 210 -13.85 -9.59 1.83
C GLN A 210 -14.71 -10.55 2.66
N ALA A 211 -15.33 -10.05 3.74
CA ALA A 211 -16.24 -10.83 4.57
C ALA A 211 -17.47 -11.31 3.78
N SER A 212 -18.04 -10.48 2.92
CA SER A 212 -19.19 -10.86 2.09
C SER A 212 -18.87 -11.97 1.07
N LEU A 213 -17.67 -11.96 0.51
CA LEU A 213 -17.20 -12.98 -0.44
C LEU A 213 -16.88 -14.33 0.24
N ALA A 214 -16.54 -14.31 1.54
CA ALA A 214 -16.25 -15.51 2.31
C ALA A 214 -17.52 -16.33 2.66
N VAL A 215 -18.69 -15.69 2.69
CA VAL A 215 -19.96 -16.36 3.04
C VAL A 215 -20.60 -17.06 1.83
N GLY A 216 -20.04 -16.90 0.62
CA GLY A 216 -20.62 -17.37 -0.64
C GLY A 216 -21.92 -16.61 -0.98
N PRO A 217 -22.38 -16.63 -2.25
CA PRO A 217 -23.69 -16.09 -2.56
C PRO A 217 -24.73 -16.86 -1.76
N ALA A 218 -25.48 -16.17 -0.89
CA ALA A 218 -26.66 -16.73 -0.26
C ALA A 218 -27.53 -17.31 -1.37
N GLY A 219 -27.62 -18.65 -1.41
CA GLY A 219 -28.32 -19.39 -2.46
C GLY A 219 -29.67 -18.74 -2.75
N LYS A 220 -29.84 -18.33 -4.00
CA LYS A 220 -31.14 -18.05 -4.60
C LYS A 220 -31.34 -19.02 -5.75
#